data_AF-A0A918JCE6-F1
#
_entry.id   AF-A0A918JCE6-F1
#
_cell.length_a   1.000
_cell.length_b   1.000
_cell.length_c   1.000
_cell.angle_alpha   90.00
_cell.angle_beta   90.00
_cell.angle_gamma   90.00
#
_symmetry.space_group_name_H-M   'P 1'
#
loop_
_entity.id
_entity.type
_entity.pdbx_description
1 polymer ?
#
loop_
_entity_poly.entity_id
_entity_poly.type
_entity_poly.pdbx_seq_one_letter_code
_entity_poly.pdbx_strand_id
1 'polypeptide(L)'
;MRSCPLSGPPVTPAIRPYRPADRAAVADVCVRTAHNGGDSRSIYPDRRLMPSLFAEPYCHFDPDLAFVLDDGTGRAVGYIVGTADTGRFVEDFRRTWIPRMAGRYPESAEPPRTPSEEMVRLLHHPERMLVPELAAYPAHLHIDLLPPW
;
A
#
# COMPACT_ATOMS: atom_id res chain seq x y z
N MET A 1 35.03 -35.46 16.38
CA MET A 1 34.54 -34.97 15.07
C MET A 1 33.53 -33.87 15.33
N ARG A 2 33.89 -32.60 15.06
CA ARG A 2 32.95 -31.48 15.15
C ARG A 2 32.24 -31.39 13.79
N SER A 3 30.94 -31.64 13.76
CA SER A 3 30.13 -31.42 12.57
C SER A 3 30.09 -29.92 12.27
N CYS A 4 30.51 -29.55 11.06
CA CYS A 4 30.31 -28.22 10.51
C CYS A 4 28.81 -28.11 10.18
N PRO A 5 28.06 -27.10 10.66
CA PRO A 5 26.68 -26.93 10.24
C PRO A 5 26.69 -26.60 8.74
N LEU A 6 25.98 -27.40 7.95
CA LEU A 6 25.73 -27.09 6.55
C LEU A 6 25.02 -25.74 6.52
N SER A 7 25.74 -24.71 6.11
CA SER A 7 25.18 -23.41 5.76
C SER A 7 24.13 -23.66 4.68
N GLY A 8 22.85 -23.41 4.99
CA GLY A 8 21.79 -23.42 3.99
C GLY A 8 22.10 -22.43 2.85
N PRO A 9 21.38 -22.51 1.73
CA PRO A 9 21.57 -21.58 0.63
C PRO A 9 21.51 -20.13 1.12
N PRO A 10 22.35 -19.23 0.58
CA PRO A 10 22.40 -17.84 1.03
C PRO A 10 21.05 -17.17 0.82
N VAL A 11 20.49 -16.66 1.91
CA VAL A 11 19.28 -15.82 1.95
C VAL A 11 19.61 -14.52 1.21
N THR A 12 19.19 -14.44 -0.05
CA THR A 12 19.50 -13.30 -0.93
C THR A 12 18.21 -12.53 -1.21
N PRO A 13 18.17 -11.22 -0.91
CA PRO A 13 17.02 -10.39 -1.20
C PRO A 13 16.72 -10.34 -2.70
N ALA A 14 15.45 -10.35 -3.07
CA ALA A 14 15.05 -10.32 -4.48
C ALA A 14 13.68 -9.66 -4.67
N ILE A 15 13.50 -8.97 -5.80
CA ILE A 15 12.20 -8.48 -6.23
C ILE A 15 11.41 -9.64 -6.83
N ARG A 16 10.14 -9.78 -6.45
CA ARG A 16 9.23 -10.78 -7.01
C ARG A 16 7.80 -10.23 -7.12
N PRO A 17 6.94 -10.85 -7.96
CA PRO A 17 5.52 -10.51 -7.98
C PRO A 17 4.89 -10.65 -6.59
N TYR A 18 3.97 -9.74 -6.29
CA TYR A 18 3.13 -9.79 -5.12
C TYR A 18 2.28 -11.07 -5.09
N ARG A 19 2.05 -11.61 -3.89
CA ARG A 19 1.12 -12.71 -3.64
C ARG A 19 0.13 -12.28 -2.57
N PRO A 20 -1.11 -12.82 -2.55
CA PRO A 20 -2.08 -12.52 -1.49
C PRO A 20 -1.54 -12.73 -0.06
N ALA A 21 -0.61 -13.66 0.13
CA ALA A 21 0.07 -13.90 1.41
C ALA A 21 0.93 -12.71 1.89
N ASP A 22 1.41 -11.85 0.98
CA ASP A 22 2.22 -10.67 1.32
C ASP A 22 1.36 -9.50 1.83
N ARG A 23 0.02 -9.60 1.75
CA ARG A 23 -0.91 -8.51 2.09
C ARG A 23 -0.62 -7.87 3.45
N ALA A 24 -0.36 -8.70 4.47
CA ALA A 24 -0.08 -8.21 5.82
C ALA A 24 1.28 -7.48 5.90
N ALA A 25 2.28 -7.95 5.18
CA ALA A 25 3.60 -7.35 5.15
C ALA A 25 3.59 -6.02 4.36
N VAL A 26 2.94 -5.98 3.19
CA VAL A 26 2.72 -4.75 2.41
C VAL A 26 1.98 -3.71 3.25
N ALA A 27 0.95 -4.10 4.00
CA ALA A 27 0.24 -3.21 4.91
C ALA A 27 1.15 -2.67 6.04
N ASP A 28 2.01 -3.51 6.63
CA ASP A 28 2.99 -3.07 7.64
C ASP A 28 4.01 -2.07 7.06
N VAL A 29 4.53 -2.32 5.86
CA VAL A 29 5.43 -1.39 5.16
C VAL A 29 4.74 -0.04 4.97
N CYS A 30 3.54 -0.05 4.37
CA CYS A 30 2.76 1.17 4.11
C CYS A 30 2.54 2.00 5.39
N VAL A 31 2.16 1.36 6.51
CA VAL A 31 2.00 2.05 7.80
C VAL A 31 3.31 2.66 8.30
N ARG A 32 4.43 1.95 8.11
CA ARG A 32 5.74 2.37 8.64
C ARG A 32 6.46 3.38 7.75
N THR A 33 5.89 3.75 6.61
CA THR A 33 6.39 4.79 5.70
C THR A 33 5.35 5.90 5.41
N ALA A 34 4.14 5.79 5.97
CA ALA A 34 3.01 6.68 5.72
C ALA A 34 3.11 8.10 6.33
N HIS A 35 4.18 8.44 7.05
CA HIS A 35 4.42 9.79 7.57
C HIS A 35 5.65 10.43 6.93
N ASN A 36 5.50 10.97 5.71
CA ASN A 36 6.60 11.53 4.92
C ASN A 36 7.78 10.56 4.79
N GLY A 37 7.50 9.28 4.54
CA GLY A 37 8.49 8.19 4.51
C GLY A 37 8.80 7.57 5.88
N GLY A 38 8.29 8.15 6.97
CA GLY A 38 8.43 7.66 8.33
C GLY A 38 7.20 6.90 8.86
N ASP A 39 7.32 6.44 10.11
CA ASP A 39 6.32 5.62 10.77
C ASP A 39 5.09 6.42 11.21
N SER A 40 3.90 6.02 10.73
CA SER A 40 2.66 6.74 11.00
C SER A 40 1.87 6.22 12.20
N ARG A 41 2.35 5.21 12.94
CA ARG A 41 1.58 4.52 14.00
C ARG A 41 1.20 5.42 15.18
N SER A 42 1.95 6.48 15.44
CA SER A 42 1.63 7.48 16.48
C SER A 42 0.56 8.49 16.03
N ILE A 43 0.31 8.60 14.72
CA ILE A 43 -0.60 9.57 14.11
C ILE A 43 -1.96 8.93 13.84
N TYR A 44 -1.96 7.70 13.33
CA TYR A 44 -3.17 6.95 12.97
C TYR A 44 -3.31 5.72 13.87
N PRO A 45 -4.24 5.73 14.85
CA PRO A 45 -4.45 4.60 15.76
C PRO A 45 -4.88 3.31 15.03
N ASP A 46 -5.70 3.44 13.98
CA ASP A 46 -6.10 2.31 13.14
C ASP A 46 -5.05 2.02 12.05
N ARG A 47 -4.27 0.97 12.27
CA ARG A 47 -3.22 0.51 11.34
C ARG A 47 -3.76 0.03 9.98
N ARG A 48 -5.08 -0.13 9.83
CA ARG A 48 -5.70 -0.51 8.55
C ARG A 48 -6.00 0.70 7.65
N LEU A 49 -5.98 1.92 8.20
CA LEU A 49 -6.37 3.12 7.48
C LEU A 49 -5.43 3.40 6.30
N MET A 50 -4.14 3.59 6.55
CA MET A 50 -3.19 3.94 5.49
C MET A 50 -3.12 2.89 4.36
N PRO A 51 -3.00 1.57 4.64
CA PRO A 51 -2.99 0.56 3.59
C PRO A 51 -4.28 0.53 2.76
N SER A 52 -5.44 0.83 3.36
CA SER A 52 -6.71 0.87 2.62
C SER A 52 -6.79 2.00 1.59
N LEU A 53 -5.97 3.04 1.71
CA LEU A 53 -5.87 4.11 0.72
C LEU A 53 -4.74 3.88 -0.28
N PHE A 54 -3.57 3.49 0.21
CA PHE A 54 -2.31 3.67 -0.53
C PHE A 54 -1.64 2.38 -0.97
N ALA A 55 -2.13 1.20 -0.57
CA ALA A 55 -1.50 -0.08 -0.93
C ALA A 55 -2.49 -1.18 -1.33
N GLU A 56 -3.44 -1.55 -0.46
CA GLU A 56 -4.39 -2.63 -0.69
C GLU A 56 -5.26 -2.50 -1.96
N PRO A 57 -5.78 -1.31 -2.35
CA PRO A 57 -6.58 -1.20 -3.57
C PRO A 57 -5.77 -1.50 -4.84
N TYR A 58 -4.47 -1.18 -4.87
CA TYR A 58 -3.58 -1.52 -5.97
C TYR A 58 -3.35 -3.01 -6.08
N CYS A 59 -3.04 -3.68 -4.97
CA CYS A 59 -2.95 -5.15 -4.91
C CYS A 59 -4.26 -5.83 -5.31
N HIS A 60 -5.40 -5.15 -5.17
CA HIS A 60 -6.71 -5.69 -5.52
C HIS A 60 -7.05 -5.53 -7.01
N PHE A 61 -6.90 -4.32 -7.55
CA PHE A 61 -7.32 -4.01 -8.93
C PHE A 61 -6.25 -4.33 -9.97
N ASP A 62 -4.97 -4.20 -9.61
CA ASP A 62 -3.84 -4.37 -10.53
C ASP A 62 -2.73 -5.24 -9.91
N PRO A 63 -3.02 -6.48 -9.50
CA PRO A 63 -2.02 -7.36 -8.86
C PRO A 63 -0.82 -7.66 -9.76
N ASP A 64 -0.99 -7.64 -11.09
CA ASP A 64 0.09 -7.85 -12.05
C ASP A 64 1.09 -6.68 -12.12
N LEU A 65 0.72 -5.51 -11.56
CA LEU A 65 1.59 -4.34 -11.39
C LEU A 65 2.12 -4.20 -9.96
N ALA A 66 1.90 -5.20 -9.10
CA ALA A 66 2.36 -5.22 -7.72
C ALA A 66 3.58 -6.14 -7.56
N PHE A 67 4.66 -5.60 -7.02
CA PHE A 67 5.89 -6.34 -6.73
C PHE A 67 6.33 -6.04 -5.30
N VAL A 68 7.02 -7.01 -4.69
CA VAL A 68 7.60 -6.88 -3.35
C VAL A 68 9.09 -7.14 -3.39
N LEU A 69 9.82 -6.47 -2.50
CA LEU A 69 11.18 -6.86 -2.13
C LEU A 69 11.08 -7.94 -1.06
N ASP A 70 11.45 -9.17 -1.41
CA ASP A 70 11.60 -10.28 -0.48
C ASP A 70 12.97 -10.19 0.21
N ASP A 71 13.02 -10.37 1.53
CA ASP A 71 14.28 -10.37 2.29
C ASP A 71 15.13 -11.64 2.11
N GLY A 72 14.65 -12.58 1.30
CA GLY A 72 15.24 -13.90 1.04
C GLY A 72 14.66 -15.00 1.94
N THR A 73 13.85 -14.65 2.95
CA THR A 73 13.16 -15.60 3.84
C THR A 73 11.71 -15.84 3.45
N GLY A 74 11.23 -15.17 2.40
CA GLY A 74 9.83 -15.19 1.99
C GLY A 74 9.05 -13.96 2.43
N ARG A 75 9.63 -13.06 3.24
CA ARG A 75 8.94 -11.91 3.80
C ARG A 75 9.13 -10.67 2.93
N ALA A 76 8.03 -10.01 2.59
CA ALA A 76 8.08 -8.69 1.96
C ALA A 76 8.55 -7.61 2.96
N VAL A 77 9.58 -6.85 2.58
CA VAL A 77 10.17 -5.75 3.34
C VAL A 77 10.13 -4.42 2.60
N GLY A 78 9.65 -4.43 1.37
CA GLY A 78 9.32 -3.26 0.56
C GLY A 78 8.35 -3.65 -0.56
N TYR A 79 7.75 -2.67 -1.22
CA TYR A 79 6.89 -2.88 -2.36
C TYR A 79 7.00 -1.77 -3.39
N ILE A 80 6.59 -2.10 -4.61
CA ILE A 80 6.12 -1.14 -5.61
C ILE A 80 4.75 -1.63 -6.08
N VAL A 81 3.74 -0.76 -6.01
CA VAL A 81 2.38 -1.03 -6.46
C VAL A 81 1.90 0.13 -7.29
N GLY A 82 0.97 -0.10 -8.22
CA GLY A 82 0.47 0.96 -9.06
C GLY A 82 -0.69 0.53 -9.93
N THR A 83 -1.09 1.42 -10.82
CA THR A 83 -2.12 1.16 -11.83
C THR A 83 -1.62 1.67 -13.18
N ALA A 84 -2.02 1.01 -14.27
CA ALA A 84 -1.69 1.44 -15.62
C ALA A 84 -2.55 2.62 -16.10
N ASP A 85 -3.71 2.83 -15.47
CA ASP A 85 -4.70 3.86 -15.84
C ASP A 85 -5.38 4.42 -14.58
N THR A 86 -5.04 5.66 -14.26
CA THR A 86 -5.55 6.40 -13.10
C THR A 86 -7.04 6.70 -13.22
N GLY A 87 -7.54 6.97 -14.43
CA GLY A 87 -8.95 7.22 -14.68
C GLY A 87 -9.79 6.00 -14.34
N ARG A 88 -9.46 4.86 -14.95
CA ARG A 88 -10.09 3.56 -14.65
C ARG A 88 -9.97 3.21 -13.17
N PHE A 89 -8.79 3.39 -12.56
CA PHE A 89 -8.56 3.09 -11.15
C PHE A 89 -9.47 3.92 -10.23
N VAL A 90 -9.65 5.21 -10.50
CA VAL A 90 -10.57 6.09 -9.75
C VAL A 90 -12.01 5.60 -9.84
N GLU A 91 -12.46 5.20 -11.03
CA GLU A 91 -13.80 4.64 -11.23
C GLU A 91 -13.99 3.33 -10.45
N ASP A 92 -13.02 2.42 -10.51
CA ASP A 92 -13.05 1.14 -9.79
C ASP A 92 -12.98 1.34 -8.27
N PHE A 93 -12.16 2.28 -7.81
CA PHE A 93 -12.07 2.67 -6.41
C PHE A 93 -13.43 3.15 -5.90
N ARG A 94 -14.08 4.06 -6.62
CA ARG A 94 -15.40 4.58 -6.26
C ARG A 94 -16.48 3.50 -6.26
N ARG A 95 -16.54 2.70 -7.33
CA ARG A 95 -17.60 1.70 -7.53
C ARG A 95 -17.46 0.48 -6.62
N THR A 96 -16.23 0.07 -6.32
CA THR A 96 -15.96 -1.24 -5.71
C THR A 96 -15.24 -1.14 -4.37
N TRP A 97 -14.27 -0.24 -4.23
CA TRP A 97 -13.46 -0.18 -3.01
C TRP A 97 -14.14 0.61 -1.89
N ILE A 98 -14.70 1.79 -2.18
CA ILE A 98 -15.42 2.61 -1.19
C ILE A 98 -16.53 1.80 -0.50
N PRO A 99 -17.44 1.09 -1.20
CA PRO A 99 -18.49 0.31 -0.55
C PRO A 99 -17.96 -0.78 0.40
N ARG A 100 -16.80 -1.38 0.10
CA ARG A 100 -16.17 -2.37 0.99
C ARG A 100 -15.61 -1.75 2.25
N MET A 101 -15.14 -0.50 2.17
CA MET A 101 -14.54 0.21 3.29
C MET A 101 -15.56 1.00 4.12
N ALA A 102 -16.71 1.35 3.55
CA ALA A 102 -17.71 2.23 4.16
C ALA A 102 -18.21 1.78 5.55
N GLY A 103 -18.24 0.47 5.82
CA GLY A 103 -18.60 -0.06 7.14
C GLY A 103 -17.57 0.23 8.23
N ARG A 104 -16.28 0.36 7.88
CA ARG A 104 -15.18 0.66 8.82
C ARG A 104 -14.83 2.14 8.82
N TYR A 105 -14.92 2.79 7.66
CA TYR A 105 -14.58 4.18 7.41
C TYR A 105 -15.79 4.89 6.78
N PRO A 106 -16.84 5.19 7.56
CA PRO A 106 -18.03 5.86 7.03
C PRO A 106 -17.68 7.27 6.54
N GLU A 107 -18.35 7.71 5.48
CA GLU A 107 -18.24 9.09 5.01
C GLU A 107 -18.92 10.03 6.01
N SER A 108 -18.30 11.19 6.24
CA SER A 108 -18.85 12.25 7.10
C SER A 108 -19.08 13.50 6.27
N ALA A 109 -20.25 14.11 6.44
CA ALA A 109 -20.55 15.44 5.87
C ALA A 109 -19.82 16.58 6.61
N GLU A 110 -19.42 16.34 7.86
CA GLU A 110 -18.68 17.32 8.67
C GLU A 110 -17.22 17.40 8.22
N PRO A 111 -16.60 18.60 8.26
CA PRO A 111 -15.17 18.76 8.02
C PRO A 111 -14.32 17.87 8.96
N PRO A 112 -13.19 17.32 8.48
CA PRO A 112 -12.30 16.53 9.31
C PRO A 112 -11.67 17.39 10.41
N ARG A 113 -11.56 16.84 11.61
CA ARG A 113 -10.98 17.48 12.81
C ARG A 113 -9.74 16.75 13.31
N THR A 114 -9.50 15.54 12.81
CA THR A 114 -8.33 14.72 13.14
C THR A 114 -7.61 14.25 11.86
N PRO A 115 -6.31 13.91 11.93
CA PRO A 115 -5.60 13.33 10.80
C PRO A 115 -6.29 12.08 10.24
N SER A 116 -6.90 11.25 11.10
CA SER A 116 -7.62 10.05 10.64
C SER A 116 -8.86 10.42 9.82
N GLU A 117 -9.62 11.42 10.25
CA GLU A 117 -10.78 11.91 9.48
C GLU A 117 -10.37 12.55 8.14
N GLU A 118 -9.19 13.19 8.08
CA GLU A 118 -8.64 13.69 6.81
C GLU A 118 -8.38 12.52 5.84
N MET A 119 -7.76 11.44 6.30
CA MET A 119 -7.54 10.26 5.47
C MET A 119 -8.84 9.57 5.08
N VAL A 120 -9.83 9.47 5.98
CA VAL A 120 -11.16 8.92 5.63
C VAL A 120 -11.83 9.79 4.56
N ARG A 121 -11.73 11.12 4.64
CA ARG A 121 -12.23 12.00 3.58
C ARG A 121 -11.50 11.76 2.26
N LEU A 122 -10.17 11.59 2.27
CA LEU A 122 -9.42 11.25 1.05
C LEU A 122 -9.81 9.89 0.45
N LEU A 123 -10.19 8.91 1.27
CA LEU A 123 -10.69 7.61 0.83
C LEU A 123 -11.99 7.75 0.02
N HIS A 124 -12.89 8.66 0.42
CA HIS A 124 -14.18 8.89 -0.25
C HIS A 124 -14.10 9.79 -1.49
N HIS A 125 -12.96 10.44 -1.72
CA HIS A 125 -12.73 11.32 -2.86
C HIS A 125 -11.51 10.89 -3.70
N PRO A 126 -11.55 9.72 -4.36
CA PRO A 126 -10.45 9.23 -5.20
C PRO A 126 -10.16 10.15 -6.40
N GLU A 127 -11.10 11.01 -6.82
CA GLU A 127 -10.94 11.98 -7.91
C GLU A 127 -9.78 12.95 -7.67
N ARG A 128 -9.30 13.09 -6.43
CA ARG A 128 -8.06 13.80 -6.12
C ARG A 128 -6.84 13.29 -6.91
N MET A 129 -6.89 12.05 -7.43
CA MET A 129 -5.85 11.46 -8.26
C MET A 129 -5.91 11.94 -9.72
N LEU A 130 -7.02 12.54 -10.16
CA LEU A 130 -7.21 13.07 -11.50
C LEU A 130 -6.69 14.52 -11.58
N VAL A 131 -5.38 14.65 -11.71
CA VAL A 131 -4.70 15.94 -11.86
C VAL A 131 -4.56 16.27 -13.36
N PRO A 132 -5.09 17.40 -13.87
CA PRO A 132 -5.06 17.74 -15.29
C PRO A 132 -3.67 17.71 -15.92
N GLU A 133 -2.66 18.16 -15.18
CA GLU A 133 -1.26 18.19 -15.58
C GLU A 133 -0.66 16.78 -15.77
N LEU A 134 -1.27 15.77 -15.16
CA LEU A 134 -0.85 14.36 -15.27
C LEU A 134 -1.65 13.58 -16.32
N ALA A 135 -2.54 14.21 -17.08
CA ALA A 135 -3.38 13.51 -18.07
C ALA A 135 -2.58 12.74 -19.13
N ALA A 136 -1.35 13.17 -19.45
CA ALA A 136 -0.44 12.48 -20.37
C ALA A 136 0.33 11.29 -19.73
N TYR A 137 0.19 11.11 -18.40
CA TYR A 137 0.86 10.07 -17.61
C TYR A 137 -0.20 9.19 -16.96
N PRO A 138 -0.80 8.25 -17.73
CA PRO A 138 -1.98 7.52 -17.27
C PRO A 138 -1.69 6.61 -16.06
N ALA A 139 -0.45 6.11 -15.94
CA ALA A 139 -0.04 5.26 -14.83
C ALA A 139 0.44 6.07 -13.62
N HIS A 140 0.22 5.53 -12.41
CA HIS A 140 0.85 6.03 -11.19
C HIS A 140 1.20 4.88 -10.24
N LEU A 141 2.05 5.17 -9.25
CA LEU A 141 2.59 4.16 -8.34
C LEU A 141 2.83 4.70 -6.92
N HIS A 142 2.95 3.78 -5.97
CA HIS A 142 3.53 3.96 -4.64
C HIS A 142 4.69 2.98 -4.48
N ILE A 143 5.80 3.45 -3.92
CA ILE A 143 6.99 2.64 -3.67
C ILE A 143 7.50 2.94 -2.26
N ASP A 144 7.69 1.89 -1.47
CA ASP A 144 8.05 2.01 -0.07
C ASP A 144 8.95 0.85 0.36
N LEU A 145 9.94 1.15 1.19
CA LEU A 145 10.85 0.17 1.78
C LEU A 145 10.95 0.44 3.28
N LEU A 146 10.99 -0.63 4.07
CA LEU A 146 11.29 -0.51 5.48
C LEU A 146 12.77 -0.16 5.68
N PRO A 147 13.14 0.74 6.60
CA PRO A 147 14.52 0.83 7.03
C PRO A 147 15.00 -0.53 7.58
N PRO A 148 16.22 -1.02 7.23
CA PRO A 148 17.28 -0.38 6.43
C PRO A 148 17.35 -0.79 4.94
N TRP A 149 16.26 -1.32 4.37
CA TRP A 149 16.20 -1.86 3.00
C TRP A 149 16.22 -0.79 1.91
#